data_AF-A0A841C768-F1
#
_entry.id   AF-A0A841C768-F1
#
_cell.length_a   1.000
_cell.length_b   1.000
_cell.length_c   1.000
_cell.angle_alpha   90.00
_cell.angle_beta   90.00
_cell.angle_gamma   90.00
#
_symmetry.space_group_name_H-M   'P 1'
#
loop_
_entity.id
_entity.type
_entity.pdbx_description
1 polymer ?
#
loop_
_entity_poly.entity_id
_entity_poly.type
_entity_poly.pdbx_seq_one_letter_code
_entity_poly.pdbx_strand_id
1 'polypeptide(L)'
;MSVKRIFFKVTLAIIAVTALVAVGTAVSAGTRNYTLGVGGSAEKAEWTQVAKDVKKDGINLKIIQVNDYTTANPATEDGSFDLNAFQHTAFLNDWNKSHNGDLVSVGYTYISPFGLYSKKIHSYKDLKDGDIIAVPNDPTNEGRALQLLDAIGVIKLKSNAPATPTLKDIKTYVKKITIKPIQGDQEVVAMPDVTAACINTNFVIDQLHQTPKDALYVDTDHGSKVNNIYKNILVTKKSKVKNADFKKLINAYQSNKVAKIIKKEGDIPAWNLK
;
A
#
# COMPACT_ATOMS: atom_id res chain seq x y z
N MET A 1 -37.32 33.61 -83.66
CA MET A 1 -37.70 32.69 -82.56
C MET A 1 -37.17 33.29 -81.27
N SER A 2 -37.95 34.13 -80.58
CA SER A 2 -38.61 33.84 -79.29
C SER A 2 -37.66 33.09 -78.33
N VAL A 3 -37.32 33.63 -77.17
CA VAL A 3 -38.14 33.48 -75.95
C VAL A 3 -37.62 34.41 -74.83
N LYS A 4 -38.55 35.22 -74.26
CA LYS A 4 -38.81 35.58 -72.83
C LYS A 4 -37.65 36.00 -71.90
N ARG A 5 -37.80 36.83 -70.87
CA ARG A 5 -38.72 37.88 -70.36
C ARG A 5 -38.16 38.21 -68.94
N ILE A 6 -37.92 39.50 -68.64
CA ILE A 6 -38.23 40.24 -67.38
C ILE A 6 -37.86 39.64 -65.99
N PHE A 7 -37.04 40.32 -65.17
CA PHE A 7 -37.47 41.23 -64.07
C PHE A 7 -36.32 41.66 -63.12
N PHE A 8 -36.46 42.93 -62.72
CA PHE A 8 -35.75 43.73 -61.72
C PHE A 8 -35.68 43.10 -60.32
N LYS A 9 -34.59 43.36 -59.56
CA LYS A 9 -34.61 43.96 -58.21
C LYS A 9 -33.19 44.17 -57.64
N VAL A 10 -32.90 45.44 -57.36
CA VAL A 10 -31.83 45.99 -56.49
C VAL A 10 -32.06 45.51 -55.04
N THR A 11 -31.01 45.27 -54.24
CA THR A 11 -30.79 45.83 -52.87
C THR A 11 -29.42 45.44 -52.29
N LEU A 12 -28.89 46.38 -51.52
CA LEU A 12 -27.57 46.61 -50.93
C LEU A 12 -27.29 45.80 -49.63
N ALA A 13 -25.99 45.63 -49.37
CA ALA A 13 -25.30 45.69 -48.06
C ALA A 13 -25.48 44.58 -46.98
N ILE A 14 -24.36 44.13 -46.40
CA ILE A 14 -23.82 44.54 -45.08
C ILE A 14 -22.69 43.56 -44.69
N ILE A 15 -21.49 44.10 -44.47
CA ILE A 15 -20.37 43.40 -43.82
C ILE A 15 -20.64 43.39 -42.32
N ALA A 16 -20.77 42.21 -41.71
CA ALA A 16 -20.81 42.04 -40.26
C ALA A 16 -19.62 41.18 -39.81
N VAL A 17 -18.61 41.84 -39.24
CA VAL A 17 -17.52 41.21 -38.48
C VAL A 17 -18.10 40.81 -37.13
N THR A 18 -18.35 39.53 -36.90
CA THR A 18 -18.68 39.00 -35.58
C THR A 18 -17.40 38.59 -34.86
N ALA A 19 -16.92 39.44 -33.95
CA ALA A 19 -15.97 39.07 -32.92
C ALA A 19 -16.65 38.11 -31.94
N LEU A 20 -16.32 36.82 -32.03
CA LEU A 20 -16.79 35.82 -31.08
C LEU A 20 -15.99 35.95 -29.78
N VAL A 21 -16.54 36.67 -28.82
CA VAL A 21 -16.06 36.68 -27.43
C VAL A 21 -16.34 35.30 -26.84
N ALA A 22 -15.32 34.46 -26.76
CA ALA A 22 -15.35 33.22 -25.99
C ALA A 22 -15.38 33.57 -24.50
N VAL A 23 -16.58 33.81 -23.97
CA VAL A 23 -16.82 33.77 -22.52
C VAL A 23 -16.67 32.32 -22.11
N GLY A 24 -15.48 31.98 -21.60
CA GLY A 24 -15.21 30.70 -20.98
C GLY A 24 -16.12 30.53 -19.78
N THR A 25 -17.25 29.84 -19.97
CA THR A 25 -18.01 29.24 -18.89
C THR A 25 -17.11 28.22 -18.22
N ALA A 26 -16.51 28.60 -17.09
CA ALA A 26 -15.91 27.66 -16.18
C ALA A 26 -17.02 26.71 -15.72
N VAL A 27 -17.13 25.56 -16.40
CA VAL A 27 -17.83 24.40 -15.86
C VAL A 27 -17.21 24.16 -14.50
N SER A 28 -17.97 24.39 -13.43
CA SER A 28 -17.63 23.92 -12.10
C SER A 28 -17.35 22.43 -12.25
N ALA A 29 -16.07 22.06 -12.20
CA ALA A 29 -15.68 20.66 -12.21
C ALA A 29 -16.28 20.06 -10.94
N GLY A 30 -17.41 19.37 -11.09
CA GLY A 30 -18.15 18.78 -9.97
C GLY A 30 -17.22 17.94 -9.09
N THR A 31 -17.60 17.79 -7.82
CA THR A 31 -16.85 16.99 -6.86
C THR A 31 -16.61 15.58 -7.40
N ARG A 32 -15.33 15.20 -7.50
CA ARG A 32 -14.92 13.86 -7.95
C ARG A 32 -14.76 12.98 -6.73
N ASN A 33 -15.50 11.87 -6.69
CA ASN A 33 -15.56 10.97 -5.56
C ASN A 33 -14.69 9.74 -5.85
N TYR A 34 -13.87 9.34 -4.89
CA TYR A 34 -13.04 8.14 -4.95
C TYR A 34 -13.15 7.32 -3.67
N THR A 35 -13.02 6.00 -3.80
CA THR A 35 -12.94 5.09 -2.64
C THR A 35 -11.54 4.52 -2.49
N LEU A 36 -10.99 4.55 -1.28
CA LEU A 36 -9.68 4.01 -0.92
C LEU A 36 -9.81 2.96 0.19
N GLY A 37 -9.34 1.75 -0.07
CA GLY A 37 -9.13 0.71 0.95
C GLY A 37 -7.80 0.87 1.68
N VAL A 38 -7.77 0.79 3.01
CA VAL A 38 -6.55 0.90 3.84
C VAL A 38 -6.36 -0.25 4.84
N GLY A 39 -5.12 -0.61 5.15
CA GLY A 39 -4.76 -1.85 5.88
C GLY A 39 -4.73 -1.80 7.41
N GLY A 40 -5.18 -0.70 8.02
CA GLY A 40 -5.22 -0.56 9.48
C GLY A 40 -5.52 0.86 9.94
N SER A 41 -5.58 1.05 11.26
CA SER A 41 -5.95 2.35 11.85
C SER A 41 -4.89 3.44 11.63
N ALA A 42 -3.60 3.10 11.69
CA ALA A 42 -2.48 4.03 11.42
C ALA A 42 -2.55 4.60 9.99
N GLU A 43 -2.64 3.73 8.99
CA GLU A 43 -2.73 4.12 7.59
C GLU A 43 -4.03 4.90 7.30
N LYS A 44 -5.14 4.54 7.96
CA LYS A 44 -6.38 5.34 7.90
C LYS A 44 -6.18 6.77 8.39
N ALA A 45 -5.40 6.98 9.45
CA ALA A 45 -5.13 8.32 9.97
C ALA A 45 -4.35 9.17 8.96
N GLU A 46 -3.35 8.57 8.30
CA GLU A 46 -2.56 9.21 7.23
C GLU A 46 -3.43 9.63 6.06
N TRP A 47 -4.22 8.70 5.52
CA TRP A 47 -5.09 8.98 4.38
C TRP A 47 -6.24 9.93 4.74
N THR A 48 -6.68 9.95 6.01
CA THR A 48 -7.65 10.95 6.49
C THR A 48 -7.06 12.35 6.42
N GLN A 49 -5.78 12.51 6.72
CA GLN A 49 -5.09 13.79 6.53
C GLN A 49 -5.01 14.16 5.04
N VAL A 50 -4.67 13.22 4.16
CA VAL A 50 -4.67 13.45 2.70
C VAL A 50 -6.05 13.86 2.20
N ALA A 51 -7.11 13.15 2.61
CA ALA A 51 -8.48 13.46 2.24
C ALA A 51 -8.88 14.89 2.61
N LYS A 52 -8.41 15.40 3.76
CA LYS A 52 -8.61 16.81 4.15
C LYS A 52 -7.85 17.76 3.22
N ASP A 53 -6.58 17.47 2.93
CA ASP A 53 -5.72 18.37 2.14
C ASP A 53 -6.18 18.49 0.67
N VAL A 54 -6.78 17.44 0.09
CA VAL A 54 -7.23 17.44 -1.33
C VAL A 54 -8.67 17.93 -1.54
N LYS A 55 -9.45 18.19 -0.48
CA LYS A 55 -10.83 18.72 -0.61
C LYS A 55 -10.88 20.02 -1.40
N LYS A 56 -9.89 20.90 -1.23
CA LYS A 56 -9.75 22.17 -1.95
C LYS A 56 -9.58 21.98 -3.46
N ASP A 57 -9.14 20.79 -3.90
CA ASP A 57 -8.96 20.45 -5.31
C ASP A 57 -10.21 19.79 -5.91
N GLY A 58 -11.33 19.78 -5.18
CA GLY A 58 -12.61 19.18 -5.59
C GLY A 58 -12.61 17.64 -5.54
N ILE A 59 -11.73 17.05 -4.73
CA ILE A 59 -11.60 15.60 -4.56
C ILE A 59 -12.22 15.19 -3.22
N ASN A 60 -13.17 14.27 -3.25
CA ASN A 60 -13.73 13.64 -2.07
C ASN A 60 -13.26 12.19 -2.00
N LEU A 61 -12.45 11.88 -0.98
CA LEU A 61 -11.88 10.55 -0.78
C LEU A 61 -12.58 9.83 0.38
N LYS A 62 -13.34 8.78 0.08
CA LYS A 62 -13.95 7.89 1.06
C LYS A 62 -12.94 6.81 1.45
N ILE A 63 -12.57 6.78 2.72
CA ILE A 63 -11.59 5.81 3.25
C ILE A 63 -12.33 4.67 3.93
N ILE A 64 -12.01 3.45 3.53
CA ILE A 64 -12.56 2.21 4.08
C ILE A 64 -11.39 1.42 4.66
N GLN A 65 -11.43 1.14 5.96
CA GLN A 65 -10.45 0.28 6.59
C GLN A 65 -10.84 -1.18 6.38
N VAL A 66 -9.88 -1.99 5.95
CA VAL A 66 -9.96 -3.45 5.93
C VAL A 66 -9.06 -4.01 7.04
N ASN A 67 -9.38 -5.18 7.55
CA ASN A 67 -8.68 -5.80 8.69
C ASN A 67 -7.94 -7.08 8.29
N ASP A 68 -7.69 -7.27 7.00
CA ASP A 68 -7.04 -8.44 6.40
C ASP A 68 -6.27 -8.02 5.13
N TYR A 69 -5.46 -8.94 4.59
CA TYR A 69 -4.65 -8.70 3.38
C TYR A 69 -5.26 -9.28 2.09
N THR A 70 -6.46 -9.84 2.17
CA THR A 70 -7.13 -10.54 1.06
C THR A 70 -8.25 -9.71 0.42
N THR A 71 -8.74 -8.67 1.08
CA THR A 71 -9.92 -7.91 0.64
C THR A 71 -9.58 -6.80 -0.36
N ALA A 72 -8.53 -6.01 -0.12
CA ALA A 72 -8.36 -4.73 -0.80
C ALA A 72 -7.93 -4.83 -2.28
N ASN A 73 -7.14 -5.83 -2.66
CA ASN A 73 -6.78 -6.05 -4.06
C ASN A 73 -7.99 -6.49 -4.91
N PRO A 74 -8.75 -7.54 -4.54
CA PRO A 74 -9.98 -7.89 -5.25
C PRO A 74 -10.97 -6.73 -5.38
N ALA A 75 -11.21 -5.98 -4.29
CA ALA A 75 -12.09 -4.81 -4.33
C ALA A 75 -11.57 -3.70 -5.27
N THR A 76 -10.26 -3.57 -5.44
CA THR A 76 -9.68 -2.63 -6.41
C THR A 76 -9.81 -3.17 -7.84
N GLU A 77 -9.62 -4.47 -8.03
CA GLU A 77 -9.70 -5.19 -9.31
C GLU A 77 -11.14 -5.27 -9.85
N ASP A 78 -12.15 -5.41 -8.99
CA ASP A 78 -13.57 -5.39 -9.39
C ASP A 78 -14.10 -3.95 -9.56
N GLY A 79 -13.44 -2.97 -8.93
CA GLY A 79 -13.78 -1.54 -9.02
C GLY A 79 -14.65 -1.01 -7.88
N SER A 80 -14.92 -1.81 -6.86
CA SER A 80 -15.54 -1.39 -5.60
C SER A 80 -14.68 -0.34 -4.88
N PHE A 81 -13.36 -0.46 -4.97
CA PHE A 81 -12.38 0.55 -4.59
C PHE A 81 -11.73 1.15 -5.84
N ASP A 82 -11.48 2.46 -5.82
CA ASP A 82 -10.69 3.13 -6.86
C ASP A 82 -9.20 2.90 -6.64
N LEU A 83 -8.78 2.88 -5.38
CA LEU A 83 -7.41 2.65 -4.95
C LEU A 83 -7.38 1.77 -3.70
N ASN A 84 -6.23 1.16 -3.44
CA ASN A 84 -5.90 0.67 -2.11
C ASN A 84 -4.49 1.12 -1.70
N ALA A 85 -4.25 1.21 -0.41
CA ALA A 85 -2.94 1.38 0.20
C ALA A 85 -2.95 0.51 1.44
N PHE A 86 -2.34 -0.68 1.38
CA PHE A 86 -2.24 -1.62 2.51
C PHE A 86 -1.01 -2.53 2.42
N GLN A 87 -0.29 -2.46 1.30
CA GLN A 87 0.63 -3.51 0.86
C GLN A 87 1.92 -2.92 0.33
N HIS A 88 2.96 -3.75 0.34
CA HIS A 88 4.23 -3.46 -0.29
C HIS A 88 4.36 -4.03 -1.70
N THR A 89 5.39 -3.57 -2.41
CA THR A 89 5.65 -3.92 -3.80
C THR A 89 5.75 -5.44 -4.03
N ALA A 90 6.42 -6.17 -3.13
CA ALA A 90 6.51 -7.63 -3.24
C ALA A 90 5.12 -8.30 -3.24
N PHE A 91 4.23 -7.88 -2.34
CA PHE A 91 2.89 -8.45 -2.18
C PHE A 91 2.04 -8.18 -3.42
N LEU A 92 2.07 -6.96 -3.95
CA LEU A 92 1.36 -6.63 -5.20
C LEU A 92 1.83 -7.51 -6.37
N ASN A 93 3.15 -7.69 -6.50
CA ASN A 93 3.72 -8.49 -7.58
C ASN A 93 3.31 -9.96 -7.46
N ASP A 94 3.33 -10.53 -6.24
CA ASP A 94 2.89 -11.90 -5.99
C ASP A 94 1.38 -12.06 -6.23
N TRP A 95 0.57 -11.10 -5.78
CA TRP A 95 -0.87 -11.11 -5.99
C TRP A 95 -1.23 -11.08 -7.48
N ASN A 96 -0.64 -10.15 -8.25
CA ASN A 96 -0.87 -10.06 -9.71
C ASN A 96 -0.46 -11.35 -10.41
N LYS A 97 0.69 -11.94 -10.04
CA LYS A 97 1.17 -13.21 -10.61
C LYS A 97 0.19 -14.35 -10.32
N SER A 98 -0.32 -14.43 -9.10
CA SER A 98 -1.20 -15.52 -8.64
C SER A 98 -2.64 -15.39 -9.14
N HIS A 99 -3.10 -14.17 -9.42
CA HIS A 99 -4.49 -13.88 -9.84
C HIS A 99 -4.59 -13.48 -11.32
N ASN A 100 -3.48 -13.50 -12.04
CA ASN A 100 -3.39 -13.02 -13.42
C ASN A 100 -3.92 -11.56 -13.56
N GLY A 101 -3.70 -10.76 -12.51
CA GLY A 101 -4.15 -9.38 -12.39
C GLY A 101 -3.13 -8.37 -12.93
N ASP A 102 -3.57 -7.12 -13.09
CA ASP A 102 -2.74 -6.05 -13.64
C ASP A 102 -2.74 -4.76 -12.80
N LEU A 103 -3.06 -4.86 -11.51
CA LEU A 103 -2.99 -3.74 -10.57
C LEU A 103 -1.59 -3.12 -10.56
N VAL A 104 -1.50 -1.80 -10.48
CA VAL A 104 -0.23 -1.06 -10.56
C VAL A 104 -0.09 -0.05 -9.44
N SER A 105 1.15 0.20 -9.06
CA SER A 105 1.48 1.28 -8.12
C SER A 105 1.30 2.66 -8.76
N VAL A 106 0.70 3.57 -8.00
CA VAL A 106 0.66 5.02 -8.27
C VAL A 106 1.88 5.71 -7.66
N GLY A 107 2.43 5.17 -6.56
CA GLY A 107 3.66 5.64 -5.93
C GLY A 107 3.87 5.08 -4.53
N TYR A 108 5.05 5.36 -3.96
CA TYR A 108 5.46 4.88 -2.64
C TYR A 108 4.87 5.70 -1.49
N THR A 109 4.61 5.01 -0.38
CA THR A 109 4.14 5.57 0.88
C THR A 109 5.23 5.45 1.96
N TYR A 110 5.31 4.33 2.67
CA TYR A 110 6.24 4.13 3.79
C TYR A 110 6.85 2.73 3.79
N ILE A 111 7.92 2.54 4.57
CA ILE A 111 8.36 1.23 5.02
C ILE A 111 7.85 1.06 6.43
N SER A 112 7.17 -0.05 6.68
CA SER A 112 6.72 -0.40 8.02
C SER A 112 7.69 -1.37 8.67
N PRO A 113 8.09 -1.14 9.93
CA PRO A 113 8.80 -2.13 10.73
C PRO A 113 8.09 -3.48 10.74
N PHE A 114 8.86 -4.56 10.71
CA PHE A 114 8.36 -5.92 10.91
C PHE A 114 9.08 -6.55 12.09
N GLY A 115 8.31 -7.10 13.03
CA GLY A 115 8.82 -7.41 14.35
C GLY A 115 8.58 -8.85 14.77
N LEU A 116 9.45 -9.35 15.65
CA LEU A 116 9.24 -10.59 16.41
C LEU A 116 8.70 -10.24 17.79
N TYR A 117 7.54 -10.78 18.15
CA TYR A 117 6.84 -10.52 19.40
C TYR A 117 6.66 -11.81 20.21
N SER A 118 6.55 -11.71 21.53
CA SER A 118 6.28 -12.85 22.39
C SER A 118 5.49 -12.46 23.65
N LYS A 119 4.67 -13.40 24.14
CA LYS A 119 4.06 -13.36 25.47
C LYS A 119 4.78 -14.27 26.49
N LYS A 120 5.78 -15.05 26.06
CA LYS A 120 6.43 -16.12 26.84
C LYS A 120 7.91 -15.89 27.12
N ILE A 121 8.59 -15.11 26.29
CA ILE A 121 10.02 -14.78 26.44
C ILE A 121 10.24 -13.27 26.33
N HIS A 122 11.33 -12.78 26.90
CA HIS A 122 11.65 -11.35 26.96
C HIS A 122 12.79 -10.94 26.03
N SER A 123 13.51 -11.90 25.46
CA SER A 123 14.52 -11.66 24.43
C SER A 123 14.45 -12.75 23.36
N TYR A 124 14.70 -12.39 22.09
CA TYR A 124 14.87 -13.40 21.02
C TYR A 124 16.05 -14.36 21.31
N LYS A 125 16.98 -13.97 22.18
CA LYS A 125 18.09 -14.82 22.62
C LYS A 125 17.61 -16.02 23.46
N ASP A 126 16.45 -15.89 24.12
CA ASP A 126 15.86 -16.92 24.99
C ASP A 126 15.20 -18.07 24.22
N LEU A 127 15.08 -17.93 22.88
CA LEU A 127 14.62 -19.02 22.02
C LEU A 127 15.48 -20.28 22.22
N LYS A 128 14.88 -21.45 22.24
CA LYS A 128 15.55 -22.74 22.44
C LYS A 128 15.00 -23.80 21.48
N ASP A 129 15.69 -24.93 21.42
CA ASP A 129 15.21 -26.10 20.68
C ASP A 129 13.80 -26.50 21.16
N GLY A 130 12.93 -26.85 20.22
CA GLY A 130 11.52 -27.19 20.48
C GLY A 130 10.57 -25.99 20.51
N ASP A 131 11.06 -24.75 20.51
CA ASP A 131 10.19 -23.57 20.46
C ASP A 131 9.43 -23.48 19.12
N ILE A 132 8.23 -22.91 19.18
CA ILE A 132 7.38 -22.70 18.00
C ILE A 132 7.36 -21.21 17.67
N ILE A 133 7.63 -20.87 16.41
CA ILE A 133 7.56 -19.49 15.92
C ILE A 133 6.47 -19.39 14.86
N ALA A 134 5.46 -18.55 15.10
CA ALA A 134 4.48 -18.20 14.08
C ALA A 134 5.07 -17.21 13.07
N VAL A 135 4.76 -17.41 11.80
CA VAL A 135 5.14 -16.50 10.70
C VAL A 135 3.94 -16.30 9.77
N PRO A 136 3.90 -15.21 8.99
CA PRO A 136 2.85 -14.99 8.00
C PRO A 136 2.86 -16.11 6.96
N ASN A 137 1.69 -16.53 6.48
CA ASN A 137 1.55 -17.61 5.50
C ASN A 137 1.45 -17.13 4.04
N ASP A 138 1.40 -15.82 3.79
CA ASP A 138 1.56 -15.31 2.42
C ASP A 138 3.05 -15.34 2.01
N PRO A 139 3.38 -15.63 0.74
CA PRO A 139 4.76 -15.90 0.33
C PRO A 139 5.75 -14.77 0.65
N THR A 140 5.29 -13.52 0.61
CA THR A 140 6.18 -12.36 0.68
C THR A 140 6.51 -11.95 2.10
N ASN A 141 5.52 -12.03 3.00
CA ASN A 141 5.72 -11.81 4.43
C ASN A 141 6.30 -13.06 5.12
N GLU A 142 6.01 -14.29 4.66
CA GLU A 142 6.74 -15.50 5.10
C GLU A 142 8.25 -15.30 4.84
N GLY A 143 8.59 -14.89 3.62
CA GLY A 143 9.99 -14.63 3.26
C GLY A 143 10.65 -13.53 4.09
N ARG A 144 9.91 -12.46 4.43
CA ARG A 144 10.41 -11.41 5.33
C ARG A 144 10.67 -11.94 6.73
N ALA A 145 9.79 -12.81 7.24
CA ALA A 145 9.97 -13.47 8.53
C ALA A 145 11.18 -14.42 8.54
N LEU A 146 11.42 -15.16 7.45
CA LEU A 146 12.61 -16.00 7.34
C LEU A 146 13.90 -15.18 7.29
N GLN A 147 13.90 -14.03 6.60
CA GLN A 147 15.02 -13.09 6.64
C GLN A 147 15.27 -12.53 8.04
N LEU A 148 14.21 -12.21 8.79
CA LEU A 148 14.30 -11.80 10.18
C LEU A 148 14.95 -12.91 11.03
N LEU A 149 14.47 -14.15 10.92
CA LEU A 149 15.01 -15.29 11.68
C LEU A 149 16.48 -15.61 11.34
N ASP A 150 16.89 -15.41 10.09
CA ASP A 150 18.29 -15.48 9.66
C ASP A 150 19.13 -14.37 10.30
N ALA A 151 18.61 -13.13 10.30
CA ALA A 151 19.30 -11.97 10.86
C ALA A 151 19.55 -12.09 12.37
N ILE A 152 18.66 -12.75 13.11
CA ILE A 152 18.82 -13.02 14.55
C ILE A 152 19.53 -14.35 14.84
N GLY A 153 19.98 -15.08 13.82
CA GLY A 153 20.78 -16.30 13.94
C GLY A 153 20.02 -17.53 14.43
N VAL A 154 18.69 -17.57 14.24
CA VAL A 154 17.85 -18.73 14.58
C VAL A 154 17.88 -19.78 13.48
N ILE A 155 17.92 -19.32 12.23
CA ILE A 155 18.13 -20.15 11.05
C ILE A 155 19.31 -19.61 10.24
N LYS A 156 19.74 -20.38 9.23
CA LYS A 156 20.61 -19.91 8.16
C LYS A 156 19.94 -20.14 6.82
N LEU A 157 19.73 -19.09 6.04
CA LEU A 157 19.26 -19.19 4.66
C LEU A 157 20.38 -19.64 3.71
N LYS A 158 20.00 -20.20 2.57
CA LYS A 158 20.94 -20.49 1.48
C LYS A 158 21.51 -19.19 0.92
N SER A 159 22.77 -19.21 0.51
CA SER A 159 23.46 -18.02 -0.05
C SER A 159 22.85 -17.53 -1.36
N ASN A 160 22.12 -18.40 -2.07
CA ASN A 160 21.40 -18.10 -3.31
C ASN A 160 19.88 -18.03 -3.12
N ALA A 161 19.40 -17.84 -1.87
CA ALA A 161 17.98 -17.68 -1.60
C ALA A 161 17.41 -16.48 -2.39
N PRO A 162 16.15 -16.57 -2.86
CA PRO A 162 15.51 -15.45 -3.56
C PRO A 162 15.25 -14.28 -2.61
N ALA A 163 14.85 -13.14 -3.18
CA ALA A 163 14.52 -11.93 -2.41
C ALA A 163 13.37 -12.14 -1.41
N THR A 164 12.47 -13.08 -1.69
CA THR A 164 11.41 -13.58 -0.79
C THR A 164 11.62 -15.09 -0.59
N PRO A 165 12.47 -15.51 0.37
CA PRO A 165 12.77 -16.91 0.62
C PRO A 165 11.55 -17.69 1.10
N THR A 166 11.58 -19.00 0.92
CA THR A 166 10.57 -19.94 1.44
C THR A 166 11.20 -20.90 2.45
N LEU A 167 10.40 -21.72 3.12
CA LEU A 167 10.93 -22.79 3.99
C LEU A 167 11.94 -23.71 3.28
N LYS A 168 11.85 -23.89 1.96
CA LYS A 168 12.79 -24.68 1.15
C LYS A 168 14.17 -24.02 1.01
N ASP A 169 14.27 -22.73 1.30
CA ASP A 169 15.50 -21.94 1.20
C ASP A 169 16.29 -21.91 2.52
N ILE A 170 15.79 -22.58 3.55
CA ILE A 170 16.51 -22.78 4.80
C ILE A 170 17.63 -23.80 4.57
N LYS A 171 18.87 -23.37 4.81
CA LYS A 171 20.06 -24.24 4.73
C LYS A 171 20.27 -25.00 6.03
N THR A 172 20.06 -24.35 7.18
CA THR A 172 20.32 -24.94 8.49
C THR A 172 19.43 -24.30 9.55
N TYR A 173 18.91 -25.11 10.47
CA TYR A 173 18.30 -24.64 11.71
C TYR A 173 19.39 -24.55 12.77
N VAL A 174 19.73 -23.33 13.21
CA VAL A 174 20.71 -23.12 14.29
C VAL A 174 20.09 -23.49 15.64
N LYS A 175 18.79 -23.18 15.79
CA LYS A 175 17.92 -23.72 16.85
C LYS A 175 16.87 -24.61 16.19
N LYS A 176 16.58 -25.77 16.76
CA LYS A 176 15.58 -26.75 16.27
C LYS A 176 14.16 -26.28 16.60
N ILE A 177 13.78 -25.13 16.08
CA ILE A 177 12.45 -24.56 16.21
C ILE A 177 11.46 -25.20 15.22
N THR A 178 10.18 -25.07 15.51
CA THR A 178 9.11 -25.30 14.53
C THR A 178 8.62 -23.97 13.99
N ILE A 179 8.64 -23.79 12.66
CA ILE A 179 8.02 -22.63 12.01
C ILE A 179 6.57 -22.99 11.70
N LYS A 180 5.63 -22.17 12.15
CA LYS A 180 4.18 -22.36 11.96
C LYS A 180 3.63 -21.21 11.12
N PRO A 181 3.38 -21.42 9.81
CA PRO A 181 2.71 -20.42 8.98
C PRO A 181 1.27 -20.19 9.46
N ILE A 182 0.88 -18.92 9.63
CA ILE A 182 -0.44 -18.47 10.09
C ILE A 182 -0.86 -17.28 9.21
N GLN A 183 -2.16 -17.13 8.98
CA GLN A 183 -2.69 -15.95 8.28
C GLN A 183 -2.39 -14.69 9.10
N GLY A 184 -1.89 -13.62 8.47
CA GLY A 184 -1.37 -12.44 9.18
C GLY A 184 -2.32 -11.83 10.22
N ASP A 185 -3.61 -11.74 9.89
CA ASP A 185 -4.65 -11.21 10.79
C ASP A 185 -4.98 -12.14 11.98
N GLN A 186 -4.43 -13.36 12.00
CA GLN A 186 -4.63 -14.38 13.04
C GLN A 186 -3.38 -14.59 13.93
N GLU A 187 -2.26 -13.92 13.64
CA GLU A 187 -0.99 -14.14 14.35
C GLU A 187 -1.06 -13.74 15.82
N VAL A 188 -1.70 -12.60 16.10
CA VAL A 188 -1.90 -12.09 17.46
C VAL A 188 -2.78 -13.03 18.28
N VAL A 189 -3.83 -13.59 17.65
CA VAL A 189 -4.71 -14.59 18.27
C VAL A 189 -3.95 -15.87 18.60
N ALA A 190 -3.00 -16.28 17.74
CA ALA A 190 -2.20 -17.49 17.92
C ALA A 190 -1.06 -17.35 18.93
N MET A 191 -0.71 -16.14 19.39
CA MET A 191 0.41 -15.90 20.32
C MET A 191 0.41 -16.77 21.59
N PRO A 192 -0.73 -17.09 22.23
CA PRO A 192 -0.74 -17.98 23.39
C PRO A 192 -0.23 -19.40 23.09
N ASP A 193 -0.33 -19.87 21.84
CA ASP A 193 0.00 -21.24 21.44
C ASP A 193 1.43 -21.37 20.90
N VAL A 194 2.13 -20.26 20.66
CA VAL A 194 3.50 -20.25 20.13
C VAL A 194 4.47 -19.62 21.12
N THR A 195 5.78 -19.80 20.92
CA THR A 195 6.80 -19.13 21.74
C THR A 195 6.96 -17.69 21.30
N ALA A 196 6.98 -17.42 20.00
CA ALA A 196 7.05 -16.08 19.44
C ALA A 196 6.29 -16.02 18.11
N ALA A 197 5.99 -14.82 17.63
CA ALA A 197 5.31 -14.58 16.36
C ALA A 197 5.98 -13.42 15.63
N CYS A 198 6.28 -13.59 14.35
CA CYS A 198 6.67 -12.51 13.46
C CYS A 198 5.39 -11.81 12.98
N ILE A 199 5.19 -10.51 13.25
CA ILE A 199 3.92 -9.82 13.02
C ILE A 199 4.14 -8.49 12.29
N ASN A 200 3.27 -8.19 11.32
CA ASN A 200 3.21 -6.88 10.67
C ASN A 200 2.66 -5.79 11.62
N THR A 201 3.25 -4.60 11.57
CA THR A 201 2.95 -3.50 12.52
C THR A 201 1.48 -3.07 12.56
N ASN A 202 0.75 -3.10 11.44
CA ASN A 202 -0.68 -2.76 11.45
C ASN A 202 -1.50 -3.68 12.38
N PHE A 203 -1.20 -4.98 12.42
CA PHE A 203 -1.87 -5.92 13.34
C PHE A 203 -1.40 -5.75 14.79
N VAL A 204 -0.13 -5.38 14.99
CA VAL A 204 0.38 -5.03 16.33
C VAL A 204 -0.36 -3.81 16.89
N ILE A 205 -0.53 -2.76 16.10
CA ILE A 205 -1.26 -1.56 16.51
C ILE A 205 -2.73 -1.89 16.76
N ASP A 206 -3.39 -2.53 15.80
CA ASP A 206 -4.85 -2.70 15.83
C ASP A 206 -5.30 -3.79 16.81
N GLN A 207 -4.53 -4.86 17.01
CA GLN A 207 -4.93 -6.03 17.81
C GLN A 207 -4.17 -6.16 19.14
N LEU A 208 -2.92 -5.68 19.23
CA LEU A 208 -2.15 -5.68 20.49
C LEU A 208 -2.17 -4.34 21.21
N HIS A 209 -2.55 -3.26 20.53
CA HIS A 209 -2.42 -1.88 21.03
C HIS A 209 -0.98 -1.56 21.45
N GLN A 210 -0.03 -2.09 20.68
CA GLN A 210 1.41 -1.95 20.88
C GLN A 210 2.04 -1.25 19.68
N THR A 211 3.32 -0.94 19.80
CA THR A 211 4.14 -0.31 18.76
C THR A 211 5.30 -1.23 18.36
N PRO A 212 6.03 -0.93 17.27
CA PRO A 212 7.26 -1.63 16.94
C PRO A 212 8.29 -1.69 18.07
N LYS A 213 8.27 -0.73 19.02
CA LYS A 213 9.20 -0.69 20.16
C LYS A 213 9.00 -1.82 21.17
N ASP A 214 7.84 -2.46 21.14
CA ASP A 214 7.50 -3.56 22.04
C ASP A 214 8.00 -4.93 21.51
N ALA A 215 8.56 -4.95 20.30
CA ALA A 215 9.09 -6.17 19.70
C ALA A 215 10.39 -6.62 20.39
N LEU A 216 10.61 -7.94 20.41
CA LEU A 216 11.90 -8.52 20.79
C LEU A 216 13.00 -8.14 19.79
N TYR A 217 12.64 -7.99 18.52
CA TYR A 217 13.50 -7.59 17.43
C TYR A 217 12.67 -6.91 16.34
N VAL A 218 13.24 -5.89 15.70
CA VAL A 218 12.65 -5.16 14.57
C VAL A 218 13.62 -5.17 13.40
N ASP A 219 13.16 -5.52 12.21
CA ASP A 219 14.03 -5.61 11.02
C ASP A 219 14.57 -4.25 10.55
N THR A 220 13.81 -3.17 10.74
CA THR A 220 14.20 -1.80 10.34
C THR A 220 15.29 -1.18 11.22
N ASP A 221 15.60 -1.74 12.40
CA ASP A 221 16.78 -1.34 13.18
C ASP A 221 18.09 -1.60 12.40
N HIS A 222 18.02 -2.46 11.40
CA HIS A 222 19.05 -2.69 10.40
C HIS A 222 18.53 -2.36 9.00
N GLY A 223 17.93 -1.18 8.83
CA GLY A 223 17.22 -0.78 7.61
C GLY A 223 18.00 -0.95 6.28
N SER A 224 19.33 -0.95 6.28
CA SER A 224 20.13 -1.28 5.09
C SER A 224 19.97 -2.73 4.60
N LYS A 225 19.44 -3.61 5.44
CA LYS A 225 19.12 -5.01 5.13
C LYS A 225 17.66 -5.21 4.72
N VAL A 226 16.79 -4.22 4.96
CA VAL A 226 15.39 -4.29 4.55
C VAL A 226 15.32 -4.04 3.05
N ASN A 227 14.86 -5.05 2.31
CA ASN A 227 14.80 -4.97 0.86
C ASN A 227 13.76 -3.91 0.41
N ASN A 228 14.12 -3.11 -0.59
CA ASN A 228 13.26 -2.08 -1.17
C ASN A 228 11.92 -2.62 -1.71
N ILE A 229 11.80 -3.93 -1.95
CA ILE A 229 10.51 -4.58 -2.30
C ILE A 229 9.45 -4.48 -1.18
N TYR A 230 9.85 -4.15 0.05
CA TYR A 230 8.96 -3.96 1.21
C TYR A 230 8.50 -2.51 1.39
N LYS A 231 8.77 -1.61 0.44
CA LYS A 231 8.14 -0.27 0.39
C LYS A 231 6.64 -0.44 0.10
N ASN A 232 5.80 0.10 1.00
CA ASN A 232 4.36 0.21 0.82
C ASN A 232 4.02 1.19 -0.32
N ILE A 233 2.90 0.93 -0.95
CA ILE A 233 2.49 1.59 -2.18
C ILE A 233 0.99 1.90 -2.20
N LEU A 234 0.65 3.02 -2.85
CA LEU A 234 -0.70 3.27 -3.33
C LEU A 234 -0.91 2.50 -4.63
N VAL A 235 -2.00 1.77 -4.76
CA VAL A 235 -2.31 0.86 -5.88
C VAL A 235 -3.63 1.22 -6.52
N THR A 236 -3.74 1.04 -7.84
CA THR A 236 -4.98 1.18 -8.60
C THR A 236 -4.97 0.26 -9.83
N LYS A 237 -6.08 0.18 -10.57
CA LYS A 237 -6.13 -0.51 -11.86
C LYS A 237 -5.20 0.17 -12.87
N LYS A 238 -4.57 -0.63 -13.74
CA LYS A 238 -3.70 -0.13 -14.82
C LYS A 238 -4.36 0.94 -15.68
N SER A 239 -5.64 0.78 -15.99
CA SER A 239 -6.42 1.74 -16.78
C SER A 239 -6.58 3.11 -16.11
N LYS A 240 -6.46 3.19 -14.78
CA LYS A 240 -6.62 4.43 -14.00
C LYS A 240 -5.31 5.05 -13.54
N VAL A 241 -4.15 4.43 -13.75
CA VAL A 241 -2.84 4.92 -13.25
C VAL A 241 -2.47 6.32 -13.75
N LYS A 242 -2.98 6.72 -14.92
CA LYS A 242 -2.76 8.06 -15.49
C LYS A 242 -3.74 9.13 -14.98
N ASN A 243 -4.67 8.78 -14.10
CA ASN A 243 -5.62 9.72 -13.53
C ASN A 243 -4.87 10.84 -12.77
N ALA A 244 -5.11 12.09 -13.18
CA ALA A 244 -4.47 13.27 -12.59
C ALA A 244 -4.78 13.44 -11.11
N ASP A 245 -5.97 13.01 -10.65
CA ASP A 245 -6.33 13.09 -9.24
C ASP A 245 -5.58 12.07 -8.40
N PHE A 246 -5.25 10.89 -8.94
CA PHE A 246 -4.45 9.90 -8.21
C PHE A 246 -3.01 10.38 -8.01
N LYS A 247 -2.48 11.13 -8.99
CA LYS A 247 -1.21 11.87 -8.82
C LYS A 247 -1.32 12.95 -7.74
N LYS A 248 -2.43 13.68 -7.66
CA LYS A 248 -2.65 14.66 -6.56
C LYS A 248 -2.73 13.96 -5.20
N LEU A 249 -3.40 12.81 -5.12
CA LEU A 249 -3.50 12.01 -3.89
C LEU A 249 -2.11 11.60 -3.39
N ILE A 250 -1.29 10.99 -4.25
CA ILE A 250 0.06 10.56 -3.82
C ILE A 250 0.97 11.75 -3.52
N ASN A 251 0.88 12.86 -4.25
CA ASN A 251 1.65 14.07 -3.95
C ASN A 251 1.25 14.70 -2.60
N ALA A 252 -0.05 14.70 -2.27
CA ALA A 252 -0.53 15.16 -0.97
C ALA A 252 -0.10 14.21 0.17
N TYR A 253 -0.07 12.90 -0.10
CA TYR A 253 0.46 11.90 0.83
C TYR A 253 1.96 12.11 1.09
N GLN A 254 2.75 12.43 0.08
CA GLN A 254 4.20 12.68 0.19
C GLN A 254 4.54 14.08 0.76
N SER A 255 3.74 14.55 1.72
CA SER A 255 3.90 15.86 2.36
C SER A 255 4.56 15.77 3.74
N ASN A 256 5.13 16.88 4.20
CA ASN A 256 5.69 16.99 5.55
C ASN A 256 4.65 16.76 6.65
N LYS A 257 3.36 17.03 6.40
CA LYS A 257 2.29 16.79 7.37
C LYS A 257 2.08 15.30 7.58
N VAL A 258 1.92 14.55 6.49
CA VAL A 258 1.72 13.09 6.52
C VAL A 258 2.98 12.38 7.00
N ALA A 259 4.17 12.84 6.61
CA ALA A 259 5.44 12.33 7.13
C ALA A 259 5.55 12.38 8.67
N LYS A 260 4.96 13.39 9.31
CA LYS A 260 4.92 13.47 10.79
C LYS A 260 3.95 12.44 11.39
N ILE A 261 2.86 12.11 10.70
CA ILE A 261 1.91 11.08 11.12
C ILE A 261 2.59 9.71 11.03
N ILE A 262 3.15 9.37 9.86
CA ILE A 262 3.90 8.12 9.61
C ILE A 262 4.96 7.88 10.71
N LYS A 263 5.81 8.90 10.96
CA LYS A 263 6.88 8.78 11.98
C LYS A 263 6.38 8.61 13.40
N LYS A 264 5.17 9.09 13.72
CA LYS A 264 4.59 8.96 15.06
C LYS A 264 4.19 7.50 15.33
N GLU A 265 3.72 6.79 14.30
CA GLU A 265 3.32 5.38 14.37
C GLU A 265 4.53 4.42 14.32
N GLY A 266 5.74 4.95 14.08
CA GLY A 266 6.98 4.17 14.01
C GLY A 266 7.38 3.77 12.59
N ASP A 267 6.56 4.13 11.60
CA ASP A 267 6.83 3.89 10.19
C ASP A 267 7.82 4.92 9.60
N ILE A 268 8.42 4.57 8.46
CA ILE A 268 9.46 5.36 7.80
C ILE A 268 8.96 5.85 6.43
N PRO A 269 8.79 7.16 6.21
CA PRO A 269 8.47 7.71 4.89
C PRO A 269 9.42 7.22 3.80
N ALA A 270 8.89 6.62 2.72
CA ALA A 270 9.68 5.84 1.77
C ALA A 270 9.76 6.42 0.35
N TRP A 271 9.17 7.59 0.11
CA TRP A 271 9.19 8.24 -1.20
C TRP A 271 10.53 8.89 -1.58
N ASN A 272 11.42 9.10 -0.60
CA ASN A 272 12.76 9.66 -0.81
C ASN A 272 13.89 8.64 -0.63
N LEU A 273 13.56 7.40 -0.28
CA LEU A 273 14.55 6.34 -0.08
C LEU A 273 14.96 5.79 -1.44
N LYS A 274 16.26 5.86 -1.75
CA LYS A 274 16.83 5.30 -2.98
C LYS A 274 16.84 3.76 -2.96
#